data_AF-A0AAD3M8B9-F1
#
_entry.id   AF-A0AAD3M8B9-F1
#
_cell.length_a   1.000
_cell.length_b   1.000
_cell.length_c   1.000
_cell.angle_alpha   90.00
_cell.angle_beta   90.00
_cell.angle_gamma   90.00
#
_symmetry.space_group_name_H-M   'P 1'
#
loop_
_entity.id
_entity.type
_entity.pdbx_description
1 polymer ?
#
loop_
_entity_poly.entity_id
_entity_poly.type
_entity_poly.pdbx_seq_one_letter_code
_entity_poly.pdbx_strand_id
1 'polypeptide(L)'
;MHSAVARLRRLSTKYRTEKIYPTNVGEREENVKKNRYKDILPFDHSRVKLTLKTTNQDTDYINANFIKGMDGPEAYIATQGPLPNTVIDFWRMNWEYNVAVIVMACREFEMGRKKCERYFPQQGEEPMSFGPFRISCESEQARTDYFIRTLMVEYENETRRITQFHYMNWPDHDVPSSFDSILDMIGLMREYQENDDVPICVHCSAGCGRTGAICAIDYTWNLLKAGKIPEDFNVFRLIQEMRTQRHSAVQTKVCF
;
A
#
# COMPACT_ATOMS: atom_id res chain seq x y z
N MET A 1 -9.35 -14.99 19.37
CA MET A 1 -8.85 -14.85 17.97
C MET A 1 -9.74 -15.48 16.91
N HIS A 2 -10.10 -16.78 16.97
CA HIS A 2 -10.93 -17.44 15.92
C HIS A 2 -12.30 -16.76 15.68
N SER A 3 -12.94 -16.29 16.76
CA SER A 3 -14.22 -15.58 16.71
C SER A 3 -14.12 -14.17 16.13
N ALA A 4 -12.98 -13.49 16.32
CA ALA A 4 -12.75 -12.10 15.91
C ALA A 4 -12.61 -11.99 14.37
N VAL A 5 -11.71 -12.77 13.77
CA VAL A 5 -11.51 -12.75 12.31
C VAL A 5 -12.77 -13.21 11.57
N ALA A 6 -13.49 -14.20 12.11
CA ALA A 6 -14.78 -14.62 11.57
C ALA A 6 -15.82 -13.48 11.63
N ARG A 7 -15.85 -12.71 12.72
CA ARG A 7 -16.73 -11.53 12.86
C ARG A 7 -16.36 -10.43 11.87
N LEU A 8 -15.07 -10.13 11.68
CA LEU A 8 -14.61 -9.17 10.66
C LEU A 8 -15.01 -9.61 9.25
N ARG A 9 -14.84 -10.90 8.92
CA ARG A 9 -15.28 -11.45 7.62
C ARG A 9 -16.79 -11.31 7.43
N ARG A 10 -17.60 -11.64 8.44
CA ARG A 10 -19.07 -11.47 8.39
C ARG A 10 -19.46 -10.01 8.17
N LEU A 11 -18.78 -9.07 8.84
CA LEU A 11 -19.00 -7.63 8.65
C LEU A 11 -18.63 -7.18 7.24
N SER A 12 -17.48 -7.61 6.71
CA SER A 12 -17.08 -7.29 5.34
C SER A 12 -18.04 -7.86 4.29
N THR A 13 -18.58 -9.07 4.51
CA THR A 13 -19.65 -9.62 3.67
C THR A 13 -20.90 -8.76 3.76
N LYS A 14 -21.32 -8.36 4.97
CA LYS A 14 -22.47 -7.48 5.18
C LYS A 14 -22.32 -6.14 4.43
N TYR A 15 -21.15 -5.50 4.54
CA TYR A 15 -20.87 -4.24 3.83
C TYR A 15 -21.02 -4.38 2.32
N ARG A 16 -20.59 -5.53 1.77
CA ARG A 16 -20.73 -5.82 0.33
C ARG A 16 -22.19 -6.09 -0.06
N THR A 17 -22.90 -6.93 0.68
CA THR A 17 -24.29 -7.30 0.35
C THR A 17 -25.26 -6.13 0.49
N GLU A 18 -25.05 -5.27 1.48
CA GLU A 18 -25.87 -4.08 1.72
C GLU A 18 -25.39 -2.85 0.93
N LYS A 19 -24.34 -2.99 0.11
CA LYS A 19 -23.73 -1.90 -0.67
C LYS A 19 -23.40 -0.65 0.16
N ILE A 20 -22.99 -0.85 1.41
CA ILE A 20 -22.66 0.25 2.35
C ILE A 20 -21.49 1.08 1.82
N TYR A 21 -20.51 0.41 1.21
CA TYR A 21 -19.37 1.05 0.56
C TYR A 21 -19.32 0.62 -0.91
N PRO A 22 -19.88 1.40 -1.84
CA PRO A 22 -19.91 1.05 -3.25
C PRO A 22 -18.50 1.06 -3.88
N THR A 23 -18.35 0.29 -4.95
CA THR A 23 -17.12 0.10 -5.73
C THR A 23 -17.36 0.41 -7.21
N ASN A 24 -18.32 1.28 -7.50
CA ASN A 24 -18.86 1.49 -8.85
C ASN A 24 -17.78 1.93 -9.84
N VAL A 25 -16.81 2.75 -9.42
CA VAL A 25 -15.75 3.23 -10.31
C VAL A 25 -14.82 2.09 -10.72
N GLY A 26 -14.48 1.20 -9.78
CA GLY A 26 -13.66 0.02 -10.07
C GLY A 26 -14.34 -1.04 -10.93
N GLU A 27 -15.68 -1.04 -10.97
CA GLU A 27 -16.52 -1.94 -11.76
C GLU A 27 -16.75 -1.47 -13.20
N ARG A 28 -16.42 -0.21 -13.53
CA ARG A 28 -16.54 0.30 -14.90
C ARG A 28 -15.71 -0.52 -15.87
N GLU A 29 -16.26 -0.77 -17.06
CA GLU A 29 -15.65 -1.60 -18.10
C GLU A 29 -14.21 -1.17 -18.43
N GLU A 30 -13.97 0.14 -18.53
CA GLU A 30 -12.66 0.76 -18.76
C GLU A 30 -11.61 0.48 -17.64
N ASN A 31 -12.07 0.22 -16.42
CA ASN A 31 -11.24 0.02 -15.23
C ASN A 31 -11.07 -1.45 -14.82
N VAL A 32 -11.88 -2.37 -15.36
CA VAL A 32 -11.79 -3.81 -15.02
C VAL A 32 -10.39 -4.37 -15.23
N LYS A 33 -9.72 -3.96 -16.32
CA LYS A 33 -8.34 -4.39 -16.67
C LYS A 33 -7.25 -3.76 -15.78
N LYS A 34 -7.60 -2.79 -14.93
CA LYS A 34 -6.69 -2.14 -13.98
C LYS A 34 -6.70 -2.84 -12.60
N ASN A 35 -7.56 -3.85 -12.41
CA ASN A 35 -7.69 -4.59 -11.16
C ASN A 35 -6.96 -5.93 -11.22
N ARG A 36 -5.98 -6.15 -10.33
CA ARG A 36 -5.23 -7.41 -10.25
C ARG A 36 -6.12 -8.58 -9.83
N TYR A 37 -7.07 -8.32 -8.93
CA TYR A 37 -8.05 -9.29 -8.44
C TYR A 37 -9.45 -8.73 -8.63
N LYS A 38 -10.33 -9.50 -9.27
CA LYS A 38 -11.70 -9.07 -9.61
C LYS A 38 -12.56 -8.79 -8.36
N ASP A 39 -12.25 -9.45 -7.25
CA ASP A 39 -12.96 -9.36 -5.98
C ASP A 39 -12.37 -8.32 -5.01
N ILE A 40 -11.30 -7.64 -5.41
CA ILE A 40 -10.63 -6.60 -4.62
C ILE A 40 -10.71 -5.27 -5.37
N LEU A 41 -11.74 -4.50 -5.07
CA LEU A 41 -11.99 -3.19 -5.65
C LEU A 41 -11.89 -2.10 -4.57
N PRO A 42 -11.40 -0.89 -4.91
CA PRO A 42 -11.34 0.22 -3.97
C PRO A 42 -12.73 0.78 -3.72
N PHE A 43 -13.06 1.10 -2.47
CA PHE A 43 -14.31 1.80 -2.15
C PHE A 43 -14.32 3.20 -2.73
N ASP A 44 -15.44 3.61 -3.32
CA ASP A 44 -15.56 4.90 -4.03
C ASP A 44 -15.30 6.12 -3.13
N HIS A 45 -15.68 6.03 -1.84
CA HIS A 45 -15.59 7.15 -0.88
C HIS A 45 -14.17 7.44 -0.39
N SER A 46 -13.27 6.46 -0.46
CA SER A 46 -11.89 6.55 0.03
C SER A 46 -10.85 6.27 -1.06
N ARG A 47 -11.27 6.04 -2.31
CA ARG A 47 -10.33 5.73 -3.40
C ARG A 47 -9.41 6.91 -3.66
N VAL A 48 -8.18 6.60 -4.02
CA VAL A 48 -7.25 7.61 -4.55
C VAL A 48 -7.70 8.02 -5.95
N LYS A 49 -7.69 9.32 -6.24
CA LYS A 49 -8.10 9.89 -7.53
C LYS A 49 -6.89 10.46 -8.23
N LEU A 50 -6.68 10.12 -9.51
CA LEU A 50 -5.56 10.66 -10.28
C LEU A 50 -5.99 11.84 -11.14
N THR A 51 -5.59 13.05 -10.75
CA THR A 51 -5.82 14.26 -11.52
C THR A 51 -4.68 14.57 -12.48
N LEU A 52 -3.45 14.13 -12.16
CA LEU A 52 -2.29 14.27 -13.04
C LEU A 52 -2.52 13.49 -14.33
N LYS A 53 -2.47 14.17 -15.48
CA LYS A 53 -2.62 13.56 -16.81
C LYS A 53 -1.27 13.53 -17.51
N THR A 54 -0.87 12.34 -17.93
CA THR A 54 0.29 12.09 -18.81
C THR A 54 -0.13 11.89 -20.26
N THR A 55 -1.37 11.43 -20.47
CA THR A 55 -1.99 11.31 -21.79
C THR A 55 -3.47 11.71 -21.73
N ASN A 56 -4.07 11.96 -22.91
CA ASN A 56 -5.52 12.24 -23.01
C ASN A 56 -6.39 11.00 -22.70
N GLN A 57 -5.82 9.81 -22.62
CA GLN A 57 -6.53 8.57 -22.32
C GLN A 57 -6.50 8.23 -20.81
N ASP A 58 -5.76 9.00 -20.01
CA ASP A 58 -5.59 8.73 -18.60
C ASP A 58 -6.91 8.93 -17.85
N THR A 59 -7.36 7.88 -17.16
CA THR A 59 -8.51 7.96 -16.24
C THR A 59 -8.05 8.48 -14.86
N ASP A 60 -9.02 8.78 -14.00
CA ASP A 60 -8.76 9.14 -12.59
C ASP A 60 -8.64 7.92 -11.67
N TYR A 61 -8.63 6.72 -12.25
CA TYR A 61 -8.74 5.47 -11.52
C TYR A 61 -7.39 4.80 -11.31
N ILE A 62 -7.17 4.39 -10.06
CA ILE A 62 -6.18 3.42 -9.63
C ILE A 62 -6.80 2.56 -8.52
N ASN A 63 -6.41 1.29 -8.43
CA ASN A 63 -6.87 0.41 -7.36
C ASN A 63 -6.11 0.69 -6.04
N ALA A 64 -6.46 1.81 -5.41
CA ALA A 64 -5.88 2.27 -4.16
C ALA A 64 -6.92 2.99 -3.31
N ASN A 65 -6.75 2.97 -1.98
CA ASN A 65 -7.55 3.75 -1.03
C ASN A 65 -6.64 4.49 -0.06
N PHE A 66 -7.06 5.68 0.36
CA PHE A 66 -6.51 6.33 1.53
C PHE A 66 -6.92 5.58 2.80
N ILE A 67 -5.98 5.51 3.75
CA ILE A 67 -6.24 5.09 5.12
C ILE A 67 -5.82 6.23 6.04
N LYS A 68 -6.70 6.56 6.99
CA LYS A 68 -6.48 7.59 7.99
C LYS A 68 -5.34 7.23 8.93
N GLY A 69 -4.51 8.22 9.26
CA GLY A 69 -3.51 8.16 10.30
C GLY A 69 -4.04 8.70 11.62
N MET A 70 -3.11 9.04 12.52
CA MET A 70 -3.49 9.64 13.80
C MET A 70 -4.01 11.07 13.60
N ASP A 71 -3.29 11.85 12.79
CA ASP A 71 -3.47 13.31 12.71
C ASP A 71 -4.10 13.75 11.37
N GLY A 72 -4.27 12.83 10.41
CA GLY A 72 -4.73 13.18 9.06
C GLY A 72 -5.55 12.10 8.35
N PRO A 73 -6.41 12.51 7.40
CA PRO A 73 -7.27 11.57 6.67
C PRO A 73 -6.53 10.71 5.63
N GLU A 74 -5.31 11.09 5.26
CA GLU A 74 -4.56 10.57 4.09
C GLU A 74 -3.14 10.14 4.46
N ALA A 75 -2.94 9.57 5.66
CA ALA A 75 -1.60 9.15 6.11
C ALA A 75 -1.02 7.98 5.32
N TYR A 76 -1.87 7.08 4.79
CA TYR A 76 -1.42 5.96 3.98
C TYR A 76 -2.20 5.87 2.68
N ILE A 77 -1.50 5.40 1.64
CA ILE A 77 -2.12 4.88 0.42
C ILE A 77 -1.96 3.37 0.42
N ALA A 78 -3.07 2.65 0.60
CA ALA A 78 -3.10 1.19 0.45
C ALA A 78 -3.46 0.82 -0.98
N THR A 79 -2.51 0.26 -1.74
CA THR A 79 -2.68 -0.05 -3.17
C THR A 79 -2.29 -1.49 -3.52
N GLN A 80 -2.78 -1.99 -4.65
CA GLN A 80 -2.35 -3.27 -5.20
C GLN A 80 -0.92 -3.19 -5.76
N GLY A 81 -0.25 -4.33 -5.88
CA GLY A 81 0.99 -4.40 -6.67
C GLY A 81 0.67 -4.09 -8.13
N PRO A 82 1.31 -3.09 -8.76
CA PRO A 82 0.94 -2.65 -10.11
C PRO A 82 0.99 -3.80 -11.12
N LEU A 83 0.05 -3.79 -12.06
CA LEU A 83 0.03 -4.58 -13.28
C LEU A 83 0.88 -3.88 -14.37
N PRO A 84 1.32 -4.59 -15.43
CA PRO A 84 2.02 -3.97 -16.57
C PRO A 84 1.37 -2.68 -17.09
N ASN A 85 0.05 -2.70 -17.26
CA ASN A 85 -0.74 -1.58 -17.77
C ASN A 85 -1.11 -0.52 -16.72
N THR A 86 -0.63 -0.65 -15.48
CA THR A 86 -0.93 0.28 -14.37
C THR A 86 0.34 0.78 -13.67
N VAL A 87 1.54 0.42 -14.13
CA VAL A 87 2.78 0.98 -13.58
C VAL A 87 2.82 2.50 -13.77
N ILE A 88 2.31 2.99 -14.91
CA ILE A 88 2.15 4.43 -15.15
C ILE A 88 1.19 5.09 -14.15
N ASP A 89 0.05 4.46 -13.87
CA ASP A 89 -0.93 4.95 -12.89
C ASP A 89 -0.33 4.96 -11.47
N PHE A 90 0.51 3.97 -11.15
CA PHE A 90 1.24 3.91 -9.88
C PHE A 90 2.22 5.08 -9.75
N TRP A 91 2.98 5.40 -10.79
CA TRP A 91 3.90 6.55 -10.73
C TRP A 91 3.17 7.89 -10.74
N ARG A 92 2.07 8.03 -11.50
CA ARG A 92 1.17 9.20 -11.43
C ARG A 92 0.70 9.43 -10.00
N MET A 93 0.28 8.38 -9.30
CA MET A 93 -0.15 8.43 -7.91
C MET A 93 0.96 8.89 -6.96
N ASN A 94 2.13 8.23 -6.99
CA ASN A 94 3.21 8.58 -6.07
C ASN A 94 3.74 9.99 -6.31
N TRP A 95 3.73 10.46 -7.57
CA TRP A 95 4.10 11.82 -7.92
C TRP A 95 3.05 12.84 -7.45
N GLU A 96 1.79 12.67 -7.84
CA GLU A 96 0.70 13.61 -7.53
C GLU A 96 0.53 13.84 -6.02
N TYR A 97 0.68 12.78 -5.22
CA TYR A 97 0.53 12.83 -3.77
C TYR A 97 1.83 13.04 -3.00
N ASN A 98 2.92 13.45 -3.67
CA ASN A 98 4.22 13.75 -3.06
C ASN A 98 4.73 12.62 -2.14
N VAL A 99 4.51 11.37 -2.53
CA VAL A 99 4.92 10.21 -1.73
C VAL A 99 6.44 10.20 -1.61
N ALA A 100 6.94 10.23 -0.38
CA ALA A 100 8.37 10.10 -0.09
C ALA A 100 8.78 8.65 0.20
N VAL A 101 7.85 7.83 0.71
CA VAL A 101 8.13 6.47 1.16
C VAL A 101 7.17 5.46 0.52
N ILE A 102 7.73 4.39 -0.04
CA ILE A 102 7.00 3.23 -0.56
C ILE A 102 7.37 1.99 0.24
N VAL A 103 6.39 1.24 0.73
CA VAL A 103 6.58 -0.06 1.38
C VAL A 103 5.99 -1.18 0.51
N MET A 104 6.87 -2.03 -0.02
CA MET A 104 6.53 -3.20 -0.82
C MET A 104 6.68 -4.47 0.03
N ALA A 105 5.54 -5.09 0.37
CA ALA A 105 5.49 -6.26 1.24
C ALA A 105 5.15 -7.56 0.48
N CYS A 106 5.65 -7.72 -0.74
CA CYS A 106 5.57 -8.97 -1.49
C CYS A 106 6.73 -9.09 -2.47
N ARG A 107 7.11 -10.32 -2.84
CA ARG A 107 8.05 -10.52 -3.95
C ARG A 107 7.35 -10.28 -5.29
N GLU A 108 8.12 -10.06 -6.34
CA GLU A 108 7.58 -10.03 -7.72
C GLU A 108 6.90 -11.36 -8.09
N PHE A 109 7.49 -12.47 -7.65
CA PHE A 109 6.96 -13.83 -7.82
C PHE A 109 6.89 -14.57 -6.49
N GLU A 110 5.74 -15.20 -6.22
CA GLU A 110 5.52 -16.05 -5.05
C GLU A 110 4.81 -17.32 -5.51
N MET A 111 5.33 -18.49 -5.11
CA MET A 111 4.78 -19.80 -5.51
C MET A 111 4.54 -19.92 -7.04
N GLY A 112 5.49 -19.43 -7.84
CA GLY A 112 5.43 -19.47 -9.30
C GLY A 112 4.43 -18.49 -9.95
N ARG A 113 3.77 -17.61 -9.18
CA ARG A 113 2.81 -16.62 -9.69
C ARG A 113 3.35 -15.21 -9.56
N LYS A 114 3.15 -14.39 -10.60
CA LYS A 114 3.51 -12.96 -10.58
C LYS A 114 2.54 -12.18 -9.68
N LYS A 115 3.08 -11.54 -8.65
CA LYS A 115 2.35 -10.79 -7.62
C LYS A 115 2.44 -9.27 -7.80
N CYS A 116 3.53 -8.80 -8.38
CA CYS A 116 3.77 -7.38 -8.64
C CYS A 116 4.57 -7.23 -9.94
N GLU A 117 4.25 -6.21 -10.73
CA GLU A 117 5.15 -5.77 -11.80
C GLU A 117 6.34 -5.03 -11.19
N ARG A 118 7.54 -5.23 -11.75
CA ARG A 118 8.71 -4.45 -11.35
C ARG A 118 8.56 -3.02 -11.86
N TYR A 119 8.50 -2.06 -10.94
CA TYR A 119 8.34 -0.64 -11.25
C TYR A 119 9.61 0.18 -10.97
N PHE A 120 10.71 -0.47 -10.60
CA PHE A 120 11.99 0.15 -10.23
C PHE A 120 13.16 -0.62 -10.85
N PRO A 121 14.27 0.05 -11.23
CA PRO A 121 15.51 -0.63 -11.59
C PRO A 121 16.27 -1.11 -10.35
N GLN A 122 17.10 -2.13 -10.52
CA GLN A 122 18.10 -2.51 -9.51
C GLN A 122 19.29 -1.54 -9.54
N GLN A 123 20.09 -1.53 -8.46
CA GLN A 123 21.30 -0.70 -8.42
C GLN A 123 22.27 -1.14 -9.53
N GLY A 124 22.72 -0.17 -10.34
CA GLY A 124 23.60 -0.42 -11.49
C GLY A 124 22.89 -0.83 -12.79
N GLU A 125 21.57 -1.03 -12.78
CA GLU A 125 20.78 -1.12 -14.01
C GLU A 125 20.55 0.28 -14.60
N GLU A 126 20.33 0.34 -15.91
CA GLU A 126 19.90 1.56 -16.60
C GLU A 126 18.54 2.06 -16.06
N PRO A 127 18.31 3.39 -16.03
CA PRO A 127 17.03 3.94 -15.58
C PRO A 127 15.84 3.38 -16.39
N MET A 128 14.78 2.99 -15.68
CA MET A 128 13.54 2.51 -16.29
C MET A 128 12.62 3.70 -16.61
N SER A 129 11.96 3.66 -17.77
CA SER A 129 11.00 4.69 -18.18
C SER A 129 9.58 4.13 -18.21
N PHE A 130 8.64 4.84 -17.57
CA PHE A 130 7.22 4.51 -17.58
C PHE A 130 6.45 5.76 -17.99
N GLY A 131 6.07 5.85 -19.27
CA GLY A 131 5.54 7.09 -19.83
C GLY A 131 6.54 8.24 -19.66
N PRO A 132 6.15 9.40 -19.10
CA PRO A 132 7.04 10.53 -18.87
C PRO A 132 7.90 10.41 -17.61
N PHE A 133 7.72 9.36 -16.79
CA PHE A 133 8.52 9.16 -15.58
C PHE A 133 9.78 8.36 -15.91
N ARG A 134 10.93 8.84 -15.47
CA ARG A 134 12.21 8.12 -15.53
C ARG A 134 12.69 7.83 -14.11
N ILE A 135 12.89 6.55 -13.81
CA ILE A 135 13.21 6.06 -12.46
C ILE A 135 14.61 5.48 -12.50
N SER A 136 15.49 5.94 -11.62
CA SER A 136 16.81 5.35 -11.39
C SER A 136 16.98 4.92 -9.93
N CYS A 137 17.91 4.01 -9.66
CA CYS A 137 18.23 3.52 -8.32
C CYS A 137 19.61 4.07 -7.91
N GLU A 138 19.62 5.05 -7.00
CA GLU A 138 20.83 5.71 -6.49
C GLU A 138 21.61 4.78 -5.55
N SER A 139 20.90 4.07 -4.67
CA SER A 139 21.52 3.14 -3.72
C SER A 139 20.56 2.03 -3.31
N GLU A 140 21.10 0.85 -3.01
CA GLU A 140 20.39 -0.25 -2.36
C GLU A 140 21.13 -0.67 -1.08
N GLN A 141 20.41 -0.79 0.04
CA GLN A 141 20.93 -1.29 1.31
C GLN A 141 20.19 -2.58 1.68
N ALA A 142 20.94 -3.66 1.84
CA ALA A 142 20.40 -4.92 2.33
C ALA A 142 20.28 -4.90 3.86
N ARG A 143 19.14 -5.39 4.36
CA ARG A 143 18.89 -5.71 5.77
C ARG A 143 18.52 -7.19 5.87
N THR A 144 18.24 -7.68 7.08
CA THR A 144 17.97 -9.11 7.33
C THR A 144 16.85 -9.68 6.46
N ASP A 145 15.70 -8.99 6.39
CA ASP A 145 14.50 -9.48 5.70
C ASP A 145 13.95 -8.53 4.62
N TYR A 146 14.58 -7.37 4.44
CA TYR A 146 14.14 -6.33 3.52
C TYR A 146 15.31 -5.56 2.89
N PHE A 147 15.01 -4.84 1.81
CA PHE A 147 15.93 -3.91 1.16
C PHE A 147 15.42 -2.48 1.30
N ILE A 148 16.34 -1.52 1.36
CA ILE A 148 16.03 -0.10 1.29
C ILE A 148 16.64 0.43 0.00
N ARG A 149 15.81 0.95 -0.91
CA ARG A 149 16.27 1.57 -2.16
C ARG A 149 16.01 3.07 -2.11
N THR A 150 17.00 3.83 -2.53
CA THR A 150 16.83 5.25 -2.81
C THR A 150 16.59 5.39 -4.31
N LEU A 151 15.36 5.72 -4.68
CA LEU A 151 14.93 5.90 -6.06
C LEU A 151 14.92 7.38 -6.39
N MET A 152 15.49 7.74 -7.55
CA MET A 152 15.33 9.08 -8.12
C MET A 152 14.28 8.99 -9.22
N VAL A 153 13.21 9.76 -9.06
CA VAL A 153 12.11 9.83 -10.01
C VAL A 153 12.15 11.19 -10.69
N GLU A 154 12.32 11.17 -12.00
CA GLU A 154 12.32 12.36 -12.84
C GLU A 154 10.98 12.44 -13.59
N TYR A 155 10.37 13.61 -13.56
CA TYR A 155 9.19 13.94 -14.34
C TYR A 155 9.27 15.41 -14.75
N GLU A 156 9.16 15.67 -16.05
CA GLU A 156 9.41 16.99 -16.64
C GLU A 156 10.79 17.56 -16.26
N ASN A 157 10.84 18.67 -15.52
CA ASN A 157 12.08 19.32 -15.08
C ASN A 157 12.33 19.16 -13.57
N GLU A 158 11.59 18.27 -12.91
CA GLU A 158 11.71 18.02 -11.47
C GLU A 158 12.22 16.61 -11.21
N THR A 159 13.05 16.48 -10.17
CA THR A 159 13.55 15.19 -9.69
C THR A 159 13.22 15.06 -8.21
N ARG A 160 12.57 13.96 -7.84
CA ARG A 160 12.22 13.64 -6.45
C ARG A 160 12.92 12.37 -6.01
N ARG A 161 13.35 12.37 -4.75
CA ARG A 161 13.89 11.17 -4.09
C ARG A 161 12.75 10.45 -3.38
N ILE A 162 12.61 9.15 -3.64
CA ILE A 162 11.65 8.26 -2.98
C ILE A 162 12.39 7.07 -2.38
N THR A 163 12.14 6.80 -1.10
CA THR A 163 12.73 5.64 -0.40
C THR A 163 11.76 4.46 -0.45
N GLN A 164 12.20 3.35 -1.06
CA GLN A 164 11.42 2.12 -1.11
C GLN A 164 11.96 1.10 -0.09
N PHE A 165 11.10 0.66 0.82
CA PHE A 165 11.32 -0.49 1.69
C PHE A 165 10.69 -1.73 1.05
N HIS A 166 11.49 -2.72 0.68
CA HIS A 166 11.02 -3.94 0.03
C HIS A 166 11.24 -5.15 0.94
N TYR A 167 10.18 -5.55 1.65
CA TYR A 167 10.18 -6.68 2.57
C TYR A 167 9.99 -7.99 1.81
N MET A 168 11.02 -8.84 1.82
CA MET A 168 11.11 -10.04 0.98
C MET A 168 10.68 -11.31 1.70
N ASN A 169 10.65 -11.31 3.04
CA ASN A 169 10.46 -12.51 3.83
C ASN A 169 9.10 -12.58 4.54
N TRP A 170 8.04 -12.10 3.88
CA TRP A 170 6.66 -12.25 4.35
C TRP A 170 5.90 -13.23 3.46
N PRO A 171 5.66 -14.48 3.89
CA PRO A 171 4.96 -15.46 3.09
C PRO A 171 3.50 -15.02 2.84
N ASP A 172 2.99 -15.26 1.64
CA ASP A 172 1.60 -14.92 1.31
C ASP A 172 0.64 -15.73 2.20
N HIS A 173 -0.31 -15.04 2.84
CA HIS A 173 -1.27 -15.61 3.79
C HIS A 173 -0.71 -16.14 5.12
N ASP A 174 0.57 -15.89 5.43
CA ASP A 174 1.25 -16.32 6.67
C ASP A 174 1.86 -15.12 7.44
N VAL A 175 2.56 -15.37 8.53
CA VAL A 175 3.43 -14.40 9.22
C VAL A 175 4.90 -14.75 9.02
N PRO A 176 5.82 -13.78 9.07
CA PRO A 176 7.25 -14.08 9.13
C PRO A 176 7.59 -14.87 10.40
N SER A 177 8.73 -15.56 10.36
CA SER A 177 9.25 -16.32 11.51
C SER A 177 9.71 -15.42 12.67
N SER A 178 9.97 -14.13 12.41
CA SER A 178 10.21 -13.11 13.43
C SER A 178 9.49 -11.81 13.06
N PHE A 179 8.91 -11.14 14.05
CA PHE A 179 8.31 -9.81 13.90
C PHE A 179 9.33 -8.68 14.07
N ASP A 180 10.52 -8.98 14.60
CA ASP A 180 11.54 -7.97 14.92
C ASP A 180 11.96 -7.19 13.67
N SER A 181 12.05 -7.86 12.53
CA SER A 181 12.41 -7.21 11.26
C SER A 181 11.29 -6.38 10.65
N ILE A 182 10.01 -6.70 10.91
CA ILE A 182 8.89 -5.81 10.56
C ILE A 182 8.94 -4.55 11.42
N LEU A 183 9.15 -4.71 12.73
CA LEU A 183 9.21 -3.59 13.66
C LEU A 183 10.42 -2.70 13.38
N ASP A 184 11.58 -3.29 13.08
CA ASP A 184 12.79 -2.59 12.61
C ASP A 184 12.52 -1.80 11.31
N MET A 185 11.89 -2.44 10.32
CA MET A 185 11.53 -1.78 9.06
C MET A 185 10.59 -0.59 9.29
N ILE A 186 9.54 -0.74 10.12
CA ILE A 186 8.59 0.34 10.42
C ILE A 186 9.27 1.46 11.21
N GLY A 187 10.12 1.11 12.18
CA GLY A 187 10.91 2.08 12.93
C GLY A 187 11.78 2.94 12.01
N LEU A 188 12.55 2.29 11.14
CA LEU A 188 13.43 2.96 10.18
C LEU A 188 12.65 3.72 9.12
N MET A 189 11.53 3.19 8.62
CA MET A 189 10.61 3.89 7.72
C MET A 189 10.18 5.25 8.30
N ARG A 190 9.87 5.30 9.60
CA ARG A 190 9.50 6.55 10.29
C ARG A 190 10.68 7.47 10.62
N GLU A 191 11.93 7.02 10.48
CA GLU A 191 13.09 7.93 10.47
C GLU A 191 13.20 8.68 9.14
N TYR A 192 12.77 8.08 8.02
CA TYR A 192 12.72 8.73 6.71
C TYR A 192 11.50 9.63 6.54
N GLN A 193 10.39 9.31 7.21
CA GLN A 193 9.18 10.14 7.23
C GLN A 193 8.53 10.11 8.62
N GLU A 194 8.87 11.11 9.44
CA GLU A 194 8.41 11.18 10.83
C GLU A 194 6.91 11.48 10.97
N ASN A 195 6.37 12.32 10.09
CA ASN A 195 4.99 12.81 10.17
C ASN A 195 4.09 12.28 9.04
N ASP A 196 2.80 12.61 9.13
CA ASP A 196 1.77 12.22 8.17
C ASP A 196 1.42 13.37 7.19
N ASP A 197 2.35 14.32 6.94
CA ASP A 197 2.13 15.47 6.03
C ASP A 197 1.92 15.03 4.57
N VAL A 198 2.53 13.90 4.20
CA VAL A 198 2.35 13.23 2.91
C VAL A 198 2.07 11.73 3.13
N PRO A 199 1.31 11.06 2.26
CA PRO A 199 1.00 9.65 2.43
C PRO A 199 2.22 8.74 2.30
N ILE A 200 2.29 7.71 3.13
CA ILE A 200 3.15 6.54 2.90
C ILE A 200 2.40 5.56 1.98
N CYS A 201 3.01 5.20 0.85
CA CYS A 201 2.43 4.24 -0.09
C CYS A 201 2.78 2.82 0.36
N VAL A 202 1.78 2.03 0.75
CA VAL A 202 1.96 0.66 1.22
C VAL A 202 1.25 -0.30 0.27
N HIS A 203 1.98 -1.29 -0.25
CA HIS A 203 1.41 -2.30 -1.13
C HIS A 203 1.98 -3.70 -0.89
N CYS A 204 1.23 -4.69 -1.36
CA CYS A 204 1.70 -6.05 -1.54
C CYS A 204 1.23 -6.52 -2.92
N SER A 205 0.64 -7.71 -3.04
CA SER A 205 -0.06 -8.13 -4.27
C SER A 205 -1.45 -7.48 -4.37
N ALA A 206 -2.34 -7.76 -3.40
CA ALA A 206 -3.73 -7.27 -3.42
C ALA A 206 -3.91 -5.90 -2.73
N GLY A 207 -2.92 -5.44 -1.96
CA GLY A 207 -3.06 -4.21 -1.16
C GLY A 207 -4.04 -4.34 -0.01
N CYS A 208 -4.06 -5.50 0.67
CA CYS A 208 -5.07 -5.83 1.68
C CYS A 208 -4.46 -6.45 2.95
N GLY A 209 -3.94 -7.67 2.85
CA GLY A 209 -3.46 -8.45 4.01
C GLY A 209 -2.23 -7.85 4.68
N ARG A 210 -1.06 -8.08 4.08
CA ARG A 210 0.25 -7.57 4.53
C ARG A 210 0.26 -6.03 4.63
N THR A 211 -0.33 -5.37 3.63
CA THR A 211 -0.56 -3.91 3.62
C THR A 211 -1.31 -3.43 4.85
N GLY A 212 -2.48 -4.02 5.15
CA GLY A 212 -3.27 -3.62 6.31
C GLY A 212 -2.60 -3.91 7.64
N ALA A 213 -1.81 -4.99 7.73
CA ALA A 213 -1.03 -5.30 8.93
C ALA A 213 0.05 -4.23 9.19
N ILE A 214 0.79 -3.83 8.16
CA ILE A 214 1.80 -2.76 8.27
C ILE A 214 1.14 -1.45 8.69
N CYS A 215 0.05 -1.04 8.04
CA CYS A 215 -0.67 0.17 8.42
C CYS A 215 -1.18 0.11 9.87
N ALA A 216 -1.70 -1.02 10.32
CA ALA A 216 -2.21 -1.18 11.69
C ALA A 216 -1.10 -1.11 12.74
N ILE A 217 0.06 -1.74 12.47
CA ILE A 217 1.22 -1.71 13.36
C ILE A 217 1.76 -0.28 13.45
N ASP A 218 1.99 0.37 12.31
CA ASP A 218 2.53 1.74 12.28
C ASP A 218 1.58 2.76 12.92
N TYR A 219 0.27 2.68 12.65
CA TYR A 219 -0.73 3.50 13.33
C TYR A 219 -0.69 3.34 14.85
N THR A 220 -0.62 2.10 15.34
CA THR A 220 -0.54 1.80 16.78
C THR A 220 0.78 2.29 17.37
N TRP A 221 1.88 2.16 16.62
CA TRP A 221 3.19 2.66 17.02
C TRP A 221 3.16 4.18 17.19
N ASN A 222 2.57 4.91 16.25
CA ASN A 222 2.48 6.36 16.36
C ASN A 222 1.64 6.76 17.57
N LEU A 223 0.51 6.09 17.84
CA LEU A 223 -0.27 6.33 19.06
C LEU A 223 0.55 6.11 20.33
N LEU A 224 1.39 5.06 20.36
CA LEU A 224 2.29 4.78 21.47
C LEU A 224 3.33 5.89 21.65
N LYS A 225 4.01 6.30 20.56
CA LYS A 225 5.01 7.38 20.57
C LYS A 225 4.44 8.71 21.05
N ALA A 226 3.21 9.02 20.64
CA ALA A 226 2.52 10.25 21.05
C ALA A 226 1.91 10.18 22.46
N GLY A 227 1.96 9.02 23.13
CA GLY A 227 1.29 8.82 24.42
C GLY A 227 -0.24 8.93 24.34
N LYS A 228 -0.82 8.65 23.16
CA LYS A 228 -2.24 8.82 22.83
C LYS A 228 -3.00 7.49 22.71
N ILE A 229 -2.47 6.38 23.25
CA ILE A 229 -3.22 5.12 23.28
C ILE A 229 -4.46 5.29 24.16
N PRO A 230 -5.69 5.12 23.62
CA PRO A 230 -6.91 5.20 24.41
C PRO A 230 -6.99 4.09 25.46
N GLU A 231 -7.62 4.34 26.61
CA GLU A 231 -7.81 3.32 27.65
C GLU A 231 -8.57 2.08 27.15
N ASP A 232 -9.50 2.25 26.21
CA ASP A 232 -10.27 1.17 25.59
C ASP A 232 -9.70 0.71 24.24
N PHE A 233 -8.41 0.95 23.99
CA PHE A 233 -7.73 0.58 22.75
C PHE A 233 -7.97 -0.89 22.40
N ASN A 234 -8.45 -1.12 21.18
CA ASN A 234 -8.84 -2.43 20.74
C ASN A 234 -8.44 -2.67 19.28
N VAL A 235 -7.47 -3.56 19.08
CA VAL A 235 -6.97 -3.96 17.75
C VAL A 235 -8.09 -4.45 16.83
N PHE A 236 -9.11 -5.12 17.37
CA PHE A 236 -10.27 -5.52 16.56
C PHE A 236 -11.04 -4.31 16.02
N ARG A 237 -11.25 -3.27 16.84
CA ARG A 237 -11.95 -2.05 16.40
C ARG A 237 -11.09 -1.28 15.38
N LEU A 238 -9.79 -1.19 15.60
CA LEU A 238 -8.84 -0.60 14.65
C LEU A 238 -8.93 -1.29 13.28
N ILE A 239 -8.82 -2.62 13.24
CA ILE A 239 -8.88 -3.37 11.99
C ILE A 239 -10.29 -3.29 11.37
N GLN A 240 -11.34 -3.27 12.19
CA GLN A 240 -12.70 -3.06 11.70
C GLN A 240 -12.84 -1.72 10.98
N GLU A 241 -12.26 -0.65 11.53
CA GLU A 241 -12.26 0.68 10.93
C GLU A 241 -11.39 0.74 9.66
N MET A 242 -10.20 0.13 9.66
CA MET A 242 -9.38 0.05 8.43
C MET A 242 -10.12 -0.69 7.30
N ARG A 243 -10.93 -1.71 7.64
CA ARG A 243 -11.76 -2.45 6.68
C ARG A 243 -12.94 -1.66 6.12
N THR A 244 -13.32 -0.53 6.70
CA THR A 244 -14.28 0.39 6.06
C THR A 244 -13.61 1.31 5.06
N GLN A 245 -12.29 1.47 5.10
CA GLN A 245 -11.52 2.37 4.24
C GLN A 245 -10.85 1.63 3.08
N ARG A 246 -10.28 0.45 3.32
CA ARG A 246 -9.73 -0.45 2.30
C ARG A 246 -10.36 -1.83 2.43
N HIS A 247 -10.91 -2.32 1.32
CA HIS A 247 -11.58 -3.62 1.29
C HIS A 247 -10.67 -4.73 1.82
N SER A 248 -11.18 -5.52 2.76
CA SER A 248 -10.49 -6.69 3.31
C SER A 248 -9.09 -6.43 3.90
N ALA A 249 -8.83 -5.22 4.42
CA ALA A 249 -7.62 -4.95 5.21
C ALA A 249 -7.41 -6.02 6.30
N VAL A 250 -6.20 -6.59 6.39
CA VAL A 250 -5.86 -7.75 7.25
C VAL A 250 -6.69 -9.00 6.92
N GLN A 251 -6.34 -9.73 5.86
CA GLN A 251 -7.19 -10.79 5.25
C GLN A 251 -7.24 -12.12 6.00
N THR A 252 -6.11 -12.54 6.60
CA THR A 252 -5.97 -13.88 7.18
C THR A 252 -5.94 -13.81 8.71
N LYS A 253 -6.26 -14.95 9.33
CA LYS A 253 -6.12 -15.12 10.78
C LYS A 253 -4.68 -14.91 11.23
N VAL A 254 -3.73 -15.25 10.36
CA VAL A 254 -2.31 -15.19 10.69
C VAL A 254 -1.82 -13.75 10.69
N CYS A 255 -2.37 -12.88 9.84
CA CYS A 255 -2.07 -11.44 9.85
C CYS A 255 -2.83 -10.64 10.95
N PHE A 256 -3.82 -11.22 11.65
CA PHE A 256 -4.58 -10.57 12.74
C PHE A 256 -4.00 -10.97 14.09
#